data_AF-A0A822YRY1-F1
#
_entry.id   AF-A0A822YRY1-F1
#
_cell.length_a   1.000
_cell.length_b   1.000
_cell.length_c   1.000
_cell.angle_alpha   90.00
_cell.angle_beta   90.00
_cell.angle_gamma   90.00
#
_symmetry.space_group_name_H-M   'P 1'
#
loop_
_entity.id
_entity.type
_entity.pdbx_description
1 polymer ?
#
loop_
_entity_poly.entity_id
_entity_poly.type
_entity_poly.pdbx_seq_one_letter_code
_entity_poly.pdbx_strand_id
1 'polypeptide(L)'
;MDKWSRMTAERLDKALATQSWLQIFPDSKILHLQFNHSDHCPLLLNTRPSKENTKPHFRFLPIWANHEDCKEIVESTWGKQIPGSKARQVTVKLKECKNINSRNGTRKSLEGWMKGFNGCNKKYMICNLI
;
A
#
# COMPACT_ATOMS: atom_id res chain seq x y z
N MET A 1 -25.82 -22.73 9.07
CA MET A 1 -25.23 -21.51 9.66
C MET A 1 -23.73 -21.65 9.53
N ASP A 2 -23.14 -20.93 8.58
CA ASP A 2 -21.74 -21.13 8.22
C ASP A 2 -20.82 -20.51 9.27
N LYS A 3 -20.06 -21.39 9.91
CA LYS A 3 -19.11 -21.14 11.01
C LYS A 3 -17.99 -20.13 10.66
N TRP A 4 -17.91 -19.70 9.40
CA TRP A 4 -16.85 -18.85 8.86
C TRP A 4 -17.20 -17.35 8.80
N SER A 5 -18.41 -16.96 9.16
CA SER A 5 -18.93 -15.59 9.00
C SER A 5 -18.30 -14.52 9.93
N ARG A 6 -17.36 -14.89 10.82
CA ARG A 6 -16.73 -13.97 11.80
C ARG A 6 -15.22 -14.16 12.01
N MET A 7 -14.48 -14.68 11.03
CA MET A 7 -13.02 -14.73 11.15
C MET A 7 -12.42 -13.34 10.92
N THR A 8 -11.78 -12.80 11.96
CA THR A 8 -10.95 -11.59 11.88
C THR A 8 -9.54 -12.03 11.55
N ALA A 9 -9.00 -11.58 10.41
CA ALA A 9 -7.61 -11.85 10.05
C ALA A 9 -6.70 -10.78 10.66
N GLU A 10 -5.68 -11.20 11.38
CA GLU A 10 -4.67 -10.32 11.98
C GLU A 10 -3.29 -10.61 11.40
N ARG A 11 -2.42 -9.58 11.33
CA ARG A 11 -1.05 -9.70 10.84
C ARG A 11 -0.06 -9.60 11.99
N LEU A 12 0.11 -10.71 12.71
CA LEU A 12 0.94 -10.81 13.90
C LEU A 12 2.42 -11.05 13.57
N ASP A 13 2.68 -11.82 12.52
CA ASP A 13 4.04 -12.15 12.08
C ASP A 13 4.70 -10.96 11.37
N LYS A 14 5.92 -10.59 11.81
CA LYS A 14 6.69 -9.46 11.27
C LYS A 14 8.16 -9.83 11.13
N ALA A 15 8.79 -9.37 10.05
CA ALA A 15 10.23 -9.44 9.87
C ALA A 15 10.85 -8.06 10.12
N LEU A 16 11.87 -8.02 10.96
CA LEU A 16 12.67 -6.82 11.22
C LEU A 16 14.04 -7.00 10.58
N ALA A 17 14.53 -5.94 9.95
CA ALA A 17 15.86 -5.88 9.36
C ALA A 17 16.64 -4.76 10.04
N THR A 18 17.97 -4.78 9.98
CA THR A 18 18.80 -3.63 10.33
C THR A 18 19.12 -2.80 9.08
N GLN A 19 19.60 -1.57 9.29
CA GLN A 19 20.05 -0.72 8.20
C GLN A 19 21.14 -1.39 7.36
N SER A 20 22.14 -1.98 8.02
CA SER A 20 23.25 -2.68 7.36
C SER A 20 22.76 -3.89 6.55
N TRP A 21 21.79 -4.64 7.07
CA TRP A 21 21.20 -5.77 6.35
C TRP A 21 20.47 -5.33 5.07
N LEU A 22 19.74 -4.20 5.12
CA LEU A 22 19.04 -3.65 3.95
C LEU A 22 19.97 -3.07 2.87
N GLN A 23 21.22 -2.74 3.21
CA GLN A 23 22.24 -2.38 2.23
C GLN A 23 22.74 -3.62 1.48
N ILE A 24 22.84 -4.77 2.16
CA ILE A 24 23.27 -6.03 1.56
C ILE A 24 22.16 -6.62 0.67
N PHE A 25 20.90 -6.51 1.10
CA PHE A 25 19.75 -7.05 0.37
C PHE A 25 18.79 -5.92 -0.06
N PRO A 26 19.17 -5.14 -1.08
CA PRO A 26 18.42 -3.96 -1.47
C PRO A 26 17.03 -4.26 -2.02
N ASP A 27 16.81 -5.46 -2.57
CA ASP A 27 15.56 -5.83 -3.20
C ASP A 27 14.75 -6.85 -2.40
N SER A 28 15.13 -7.13 -1.14
CA SER A 28 14.47 -8.14 -0.32
C SER A 28 12.97 -7.89 -0.17
N LYS A 29 12.16 -8.95 -0.24
CA LYS A 29 10.70 -8.91 -0.07
C LYS A 29 10.23 -9.99 0.91
N ILE A 30 9.14 -9.72 1.62
CA ILE A 30 8.38 -10.71 2.39
C ILE A 30 7.19 -11.16 1.55
N LEU A 31 7.00 -12.46 1.42
CA LEU A 31 5.84 -13.09 0.80
C LEU A 31 5.02 -13.82 1.85
N HIS A 32 3.69 -13.69 1.79
CA HIS A 32 2.77 -14.44 2.63
C HIS A 32 2.37 -15.69 1.87
N LEU A 33 2.73 -16.86 2.39
CA LEU A 33 2.42 -18.13 1.76
C LEU A 33 1.03 -18.59 2.23
N GLN A 34 0.11 -18.78 1.30
CA GLN A 34 -1.18 -19.38 1.63
C GLN A 34 -0.94 -20.78 2.18
N PHE A 35 -1.37 -21.01 3.41
CA PHE A 35 -1.22 -22.28 4.09
C PHE A 35 -2.56 -22.69 4.70
N ASN A 36 -3.11 -23.81 4.24
CA ASN A 36 -4.48 -24.22 4.56
C ASN A 36 -4.58 -25.14 5.79
N HIS A 37 -3.45 -25.47 6.41
CA HIS A 37 -3.38 -26.41 7.55
C HIS A 37 -3.00 -25.74 8.88
N SER A 38 -2.87 -24.41 8.90
CA SER A 38 -2.70 -23.60 10.11
C SER A 38 -3.55 -22.34 9.98
N ASP A 39 -3.96 -21.81 11.11
CA ASP A 39 -4.49 -20.46 11.28
C ASP A 39 -3.44 -19.36 11.07
N HIS A 40 -2.15 -19.72 11.00
CA HIS A 40 -1.05 -18.84 10.62
C HIS A 40 -0.71 -18.92 9.13
N CYS A 41 -0.28 -17.77 8.58
CA CYS A 41 0.19 -17.63 7.21
C CYS A 41 1.73 -17.43 7.22
N PRO A 42 2.53 -18.44 6.81
CA PRO A 42 3.98 -18.36 6.87
C PRO A 42 4.54 -17.18 6.06
N LEU A 43 5.56 -16.52 6.62
CA LEU A 43 6.32 -15.48 5.95
C LEU A 43 7.57 -16.06 5.28
N LEU A 44 7.72 -15.82 3.97
CA LEU A 44 8.93 -16.14 3.22
C LEU A 44 9.73 -14.86 2.95
N LEU A 45 10.94 -14.79 3.51
CA LEU A 45 11.91 -13.75 3.18
C LEU A 45 12.67 -14.12 1.92
N ASN A 46 12.37 -13.43 0.82
CA ASN A 46 13.11 -13.55 -0.42
C ASN A 46 14.12 -12.40 -0.54
N THR A 47 15.41 -12.71 -0.41
CA THR A 47 16.50 -11.73 -0.46
C THR A 47 16.91 -11.35 -1.89
N ARG A 48 16.51 -12.13 -2.90
CA ARG A 48 16.86 -11.95 -4.32
C ARG A 48 15.65 -12.26 -5.20
N PRO A 49 14.56 -11.47 -5.11
CA PRO A 49 13.38 -11.72 -5.93
C PRO A 49 13.71 -11.52 -7.41
N SER A 50 13.08 -12.32 -8.27
CA SER A 50 13.09 -12.04 -9.70
C SER A 50 12.49 -10.66 -9.93
N LYS A 51 13.05 -9.92 -10.90
CA LYS A 51 12.50 -8.64 -11.33
C LYS A 51 11.20 -8.91 -12.09
N GLU A 52 10.07 -8.94 -11.39
CA GLU A 52 8.78 -8.87 -12.06
C GLU A 52 8.61 -7.46 -12.64
N ASN A 53 8.39 -7.36 -13.96
CA ASN A 53 8.10 -6.10 -14.65
C ASN A 53 6.65 -5.60 -14.41
N THR A 54 6.02 -6.01 -13.32
CA THR A 54 4.68 -5.59 -12.95
C THR A 54 4.74 -4.18 -12.34
N LYS A 55 4.10 -3.22 -13.03
CA LYS A 55 3.88 -1.89 -12.48
C LYS A 55 3.11 -2.04 -11.16
N PRO A 56 3.59 -1.47 -10.03
CA PRO A 56 2.89 -1.60 -8.77
C PRO A 56 1.47 -1.03 -8.90
N HIS A 57 0.49 -1.81 -8.48
CA HIS A 57 -0.88 -1.34 -8.40
C HIS A 57 -0.97 -0.31 -7.27
N PHE A 58 -1.71 0.77 -7.51
CA PHE A 58 -2.03 1.74 -6.47
C PHE A 58 -2.90 1.06 -5.42
N ARG A 59 -2.47 1.13 -4.15
CA ARG A 59 -3.23 0.67 -3.00
C ARG A 59 -3.51 1.87 -2.10
N PHE A 60 -4.77 2.12 -1.80
CA PHE A 60 -5.17 3.14 -0.85
C PHE A 60 -4.86 2.67 0.57
N LEU A 61 -4.26 3.54 1.38
CA LEU A 61 -3.92 3.22 2.76
C LEU A 61 -4.88 3.89 3.72
N PRO A 62 -5.34 3.19 4.78
CA PRO A 62 -6.27 3.78 5.74
C PRO A 62 -5.76 5.10 6.34
N ILE A 63 -4.44 5.22 6.56
CA ILE A 63 -3.83 6.45 7.07
C ILE A 63 -4.05 7.67 6.14
N TRP A 64 -4.20 7.45 4.84
CA TRP A 64 -4.48 8.54 3.90
C TRP A 64 -5.88 9.12 4.08
N ALA A 65 -6.85 8.34 4.57
CA ALA A 65 -8.20 8.86 4.82
C ALA A 65 -8.22 9.99 5.86
N ASN A 66 -7.22 10.01 6.75
CA ASN A 66 -7.07 11.04 7.78
C ASN A 66 -6.20 12.22 7.34
N HIS A 67 -5.61 12.18 6.14
CA HIS A 67 -4.75 13.25 5.64
C HIS A 67 -5.58 14.33 4.94
N GLU A 68 -5.34 15.60 5.26
CA GLU A 68 -6.10 16.75 4.72
C GLU A 68 -6.06 16.79 3.17
N ASP A 69 -4.88 16.65 2.57
CA ASP A 69 -4.74 16.54 1.11
C ASP A 69 -5.61 15.44 0.48
N CYS A 70 -5.78 14.31 1.16
CA CYS A 70 -6.59 13.22 0.61
C CYS A 70 -8.06 13.61 0.53
N LYS A 71 -8.56 14.29 1.57
CA LYS A 71 -9.93 14.80 1.60
C LYS A 71 -10.14 15.83 0.49
N GLU A 72 -9.24 16.80 0.35
CA GLU A 72 -9.31 17.84 -0.68
C GLU A 72 -9.28 17.24 -2.11
N ILE A 73 -8.40 16.27 -2.36
CA ILE A 73 -8.31 15.58 -3.66
C ILE A 73 -9.61 14.86 -4.00
N VAL A 74 -10.19 14.14 -3.02
CA VAL A 74 -11.45 13.42 -3.22
C VAL A 74 -12.58 14.41 -3.48
N GLU A 75 -12.73 15.44 -2.65
CA GLU A 75 -13.79 16.44 -2.78
C GLU A 75 -13.72 17.19 -4.11
N SER A 76 -12.53 17.70 -4.47
CA SER A 76 -12.31 18.41 -5.74
C SER A 76 -12.56 17.54 -6.97
N THR A 77 -12.28 16.23 -6.90
CA THR A 77 -12.51 15.30 -8.01
C THR A 77 -13.96 14.84 -8.08
N TRP A 78 -14.59 14.57 -6.92
CA TRP A 78 -15.99 14.13 -6.87
C TRP A 78 -16.98 15.25 -7.15
N GLY A 79 -16.63 16.51 -6.90
CA GLY A 79 -17.44 17.68 -7.25
C GLY A 79 -17.52 17.95 -8.77
N LYS A 80 -16.64 17.35 -9.59
CA LYS A 80 -16.65 17.59 -11.04
C LYS A 80 -17.88 16.98 -11.70
N GLN A 81 -18.50 17.75 -12.59
CA GLN A 81 -19.52 17.25 -13.50
C GLN A 81 -18.83 16.59 -14.69
N ILE A 82 -19.03 15.28 -14.85
CA ILE A 82 -18.44 14.49 -15.92
C ILE A 82 -19.58 13.99 -16.81
N PRO A 83 -19.54 14.25 -18.13
CA PRO A 83 -20.57 13.78 -19.04
C PRO A 83 -20.51 12.25 -19.22
N GLY A 84 -21.68 11.64 -19.44
CA GLY A 84 -21.85 10.22 -19.72
C GLY A 84 -22.53 9.44 -18.59
N SER A 85 -22.55 8.11 -18.72
CA SER A 85 -23.23 7.23 -17.75
C SER A 85 -22.62 7.31 -16.36
N LYS A 86 -23.41 7.03 -15.32
CA LYS A 86 -22.95 7.01 -13.92
C LYS A 86 -21.70 6.15 -13.72
N ALA A 87 -21.64 4.98 -14.38
CA ALA A 87 -20.47 4.09 -14.35
C ALA A 87 -19.20 4.74 -14.94
N ARG A 88 -19.34 5.45 -16.06
CA ARG A 88 -18.23 6.20 -16.66
C ARG A 88 -17.76 7.32 -15.74
N GLN A 89 -18.69 8.08 -15.16
CA GLN A 89 -18.37 9.17 -14.23
C GLN A 89 -17.52 8.68 -13.05
N VAL A 90 -17.95 7.58 -12.41
CA VAL A 90 -17.22 6.96 -11.30
C VAL A 90 -15.82 6.49 -11.75
N THR A 91 -15.74 5.82 -12.90
CA THR A 91 -14.46 5.30 -13.43
C THR A 91 -13.46 6.44 -13.71
N VAL A 92 -13.93 7.55 -14.26
CA VAL A 92 -13.09 8.72 -14.55
C VAL A 92 -12.62 9.37 -13.25
N LYS A 93 -13.53 9.59 -12.29
CA LYS A 93 -13.20 10.18 -10.98
C LYS A 93 -12.18 9.34 -10.20
N LEU A 94 -12.32 8.01 -10.20
CA LEU A 94 -11.34 7.11 -9.59
C LEU A 94 -9.95 7.21 -10.24
N LYS A 95 -9.90 7.27 -11.58
CA LYS A 95 -8.63 7.45 -12.31
C LYS A 95 -7.98 8.80 -12.01
N GLU A 96 -8.78 9.86 -11.94
CA GLU A 96 -8.29 11.20 -11.60
C GLU A 96 -7.74 11.26 -10.18
N CYS A 97 -8.49 10.79 -9.17
CA CYS A 97 -8.00 10.72 -7.79
C CYS A 97 -6.69 9.96 -7.70
N LYS A 98 -6.57 8.81 -8.37
CA LYS A 98 -5.31 8.03 -8.41
C LYS A 98 -4.15 8.85 -9.01
N ASN A 99 -4.39 9.56 -10.11
CA ASN A 99 -3.34 10.33 -10.79
C ASN A 99 -2.92 11.57 -9.99
N ILE A 100 -3.89 12.27 -9.39
CA ILE A 100 -3.64 13.44 -8.54
C ILE A 100 -2.88 13.01 -7.29
N ASN A 101 -3.27 11.90 -6.67
CA ASN A 101 -2.57 11.35 -5.51
C ASN A 101 -1.12 10.96 -5.85
N SER A 102 -0.89 10.45 -7.06
CA SER A 102 0.46 10.16 -7.55
C SER A 102 1.30 11.41 -7.88
N ARG A 103 0.69 12.57 -8.14
CA ARG A 103 1.36 13.81 -8.56
C ARG A 103 1.55 14.83 -7.44
N ASN A 104 0.52 15.05 -6.62
CA ASN A 104 0.44 16.21 -5.72
C ASN A 104 1.25 16.03 -4.43
N GLY A 105 1.17 14.86 -3.81
CA GLY A 105 1.37 14.86 -2.37
C GLY A 105 1.67 13.49 -1.88
N THR A 106 0.70 12.66 -1.58
CA THR A 106 0.89 11.42 -0.80
C THR A 106 2.09 10.54 -1.15
N ARG A 107 2.54 10.43 -2.40
CA ARG A 107 3.83 9.77 -2.72
C ARG A 107 5.06 10.61 -2.33
N LYS A 108 5.07 11.92 -2.61
CA LYS A 108 6.07 12.89 -2.13
C LYS A 108 5.96 13.20 -0.63
N SER A 109 4.78 13.19 -0.03
CA SER A 109 4.50 13.30 1.41
C SER A 109 4.92 12.00 2.11
N LEU A 110 4.77 10.83 1.48
CA LEU A 110 5.48 9.62 1.90
C LEU A 110 7.00 9.84 1.82
N GLU A 111 7.54 10.34 0.71
CA GLU A 111 8.99 10.62 0.61
C GLU A 111 9.49 11.71 1.59
N GLY A 112 8.66 12.70 1.95
CA GLY A 112 8.95 13.81 2.85
C GLY A 112 8.79 13.43 4.33
N TRP A 113 7.75 12.69 4.67
CA TRP A 113 7.58 12.04 5.97
C TRP A 113 8.66 10.96 6.19
N MET A 114 9.02 10.19 5.15
CA MET A 114 10.19 9.28 5.13
C MET A 114 11.53 10.01 5.32
N LYS A 115 11.63 11.31 4.99
CA LYS A 115 12.82 12.13 5.26
C LYS A 115 12.85 12.67 6.70
N GLY A 116 11.70 12.79 7.37
CA GLY A 116 11.59 13.21 8.78
C GLY A 116 11.99 12.13 9.79
N PHE A 117 12.01 10.86 9.39
CA PHE A 117 12.62 9.78 10.16
C PHE A 117 14.10 9.63 9.79
N ASN A 118 14.96 10.49 10.33
CA ASN A 118 16.40 10.29 10.30
C ASN A 118 16.75 9.01 11.09
N GLY A 119 16.72 7.86 10.41
CA GLY A 119 17.12 6.56 10.97
C GLY A 119 16.29 5.35 10.54
N CYS A 120 15.08 5.51 9.99
CA CYS A 120 14.23 4.37 9.57
C CYS A 120 14.12 4.28 8.03
N ASN A 121 14.68 3.21 7.48
CA ASN A 121 14.82 2.98 6.04
C ASN A 121 13.47 2.81 5.31
N LYS A 122 13.43 3.25 4.06
CA LYS A 122 12.24 3.37 3.18
C LYS A 122 11.49 2.03 2.92
N LYS A 123 12.03 0.89 3.34
CA LYS A 123 11.49 -0.46 3.12
C LYS A 123 10.67 -1.03 4.28
N TYR A 124 10.85 -0.53 5.50
CA TYR A 124 10.08 -1.00 6.65
C TYR A 124 8.59 -0.69 6.50
N MET A 125 8.26 0.42 5.82
CA MET A 125 6.87 0.73 5.48
C MET A 125 6.34 -0.14 4.35
N ILE A 126 7.13 -0.52 3.34
CA ILE A 126 6.65 -1.40 2.26
C ILE A 126 6.24 -2.78 2.81
N CYS A 127 6.89 -3.26 3.89
CA CYS A 127 6.49 -4.49 4.57
C CYS A 127 5.13 -4.40 5.30
N ASN A 128 4.62 -3.20 5.58
CA ASN A 128 3.26 -2.96 6.09
C ASN A 128 2.24 -2.66 4.97
N LEU A 129 2.65 -2.67 3.70
CA LEU A 129 1.84 -2.22 2.56
C LEU A 129 1.58 -3.30 1.50
N ILE A 130 2.09 -4.51 1.70
CA ILE A 130 1.73 -5.72 0.92
C ILE A 130 0.81 -6.61 1.74
#